data_AF-S5NY18-F1
#
_entry.id   AF-S5NY18-F1
#
_cell.length_a   1.000
_cell.length_b   1.000
_cell.length_c   1.000
_cell.angle_alpha   90.00
_cell.angle_beta   90.00
_cell.angle_gamma   90.00
#
_symmetry.space_group_name_H-M   'P 1'
#
loop_
_entity.id
_entity.type
_entity.pdbx_description
1 polymer ?
#
loop_
_entity_poly.entity_id
_entity_poly.type
_entity_poly.pdbx_seq_one_letter_code
_entity_poly.pdbx_strand_id
1 'polypeptide(L)'
;MEDYIDQHSQQTTQTGKTVTTNNGQTEYLENKEEFIRTFTSLGIKTEDLSKAEGNEWRNAIRNEGENFSASASVKKIEDNHRSEIIKVKELSDQLHQLDQKIQQNNYPSKADKETIHEAYLNLKHFATHATDLGGSFETYVQEHNDLDRKMGDSAEALKDL
;
A
#
# COMPACT_ATOMS: atom_id res chain seq x y z
N MET A 1 -28.93 50.47 -55.17
CA MET A 1 -29.63 49.20 -55.38
C MET A 1 -28.67 48.13 -54.89
N GLU A 2 -29.02 47.52 -53.75
CA GLU A 2 -28.88 46.10 -53.35
C GLU A 2 -27.86 45.25 -54.16
N ASP A 3 -26.92 44.49 -53.58
CA ASP A 3 -27.01 43.45 -52.53
C ASP A 3 -25.58 43.15 -51.98
N TYR A 4 -25.32 42.95 -50.68
CA TYR A 4 -25.57 41.81 -49.77
C TYR A 4 -24.39 40.79 -49.66
N ILE A 5 -23.76 40.79 -48.47
CA ILE A 5 -23.08 39.69 -47.72
C ILE A 5 -21.79 39.02 -48.28
N ASP A 6 -20.68 39.03 -47.50
CA ASP A 6 -20.36 37.90 -46.59
C ASP A 6 -19.21 38.18 -45.59
N GLN A 7 -19.38 37.59 -44.41
CA GLN A 7 -18.52 37.60 -43.24
C GLN A 7 -17.27 36.74 -43.45
N HIS A 8 -16.11 37.20 -42.98
CA HIS A 8 -15.13 36.28 -42.41
C HIS A 8 -14.43 36.89 -41.20
N SER A 9 -14.92 36.44 -40.04
CA SER A 9 -14.22 36.39 -38.76
C SER A 9 -12.80 35.85 -38.94
N GLN A 10 -11.79 36.65 -38.58
CA GLN A 10 -10.50 36.08 -38.22
C GLN A 10 -10.53 35.73 -36.74
N GLN A 11 -10.91 34.48 -36.47
CA GLN A 11 -10.59 33.80 -35.21
C GLN A 11 -9.07 33.69 -35.12
N THR A 12 -8.48 34.38 -34.14
CA THR A 12 -7.17 34.02 -33.62
C THR A 12 -7.25 32.69 -32.89
N THR A 13 -6.83 31.63 -33.55
CA THR A 13 -6.57 30.31 -32.96
C THR A 13 -5.09 30.21 -32.59
N GLN A 14 -4.77 30.26 -31.29
CA GLN A 14 -3.51 29.85 -30.66
C GLN A 14 -3.68 30.10 -29.15
N THR A 15 -3.50 29.19 -28.20
CA THR A 15 -3.03 27.80 -28.19
C THR A 15 -3.43 27.28 -26.81
N GLY A 16 -4.29 26.26 -26.74
CA GLY A 16 -4.57 25.58 -25.48
C GLY A 16 -3.36 24.76 -25.06
N LYS A 17 -2.54 25.29 -24.14
CA LYS A 17 -1.42 24.54 -23.55
C LYS A 17 -1.00 25.09 -22.18
N THR A 18 -1.94 25.34 -21.27
CA THR A 18 -1.55 25.78 -19.91
C THR A 18 -2.52 25.42 -18.78
N VAL A 19 -3.41 24.43 -18.95
CA VAL A 19 -4.37 24.07 -17.86
C VAL A 19 -4.18 22.64 -17.33
N THR A 20 -3.68 21.69 -18.13
CA THR A 20 -3.58 20.29 -17.70
C THR A 20 -2.36 19.99 -16.80
N THR A 21 -1.28 20.77 -16.90
CA THR A 21 -0.01 20.49 -16.22
C THR A 21 -0.04 20.72 -14.71
N ASN A 22 -0.77 21.73 -14.23
CA ASN A 22 -0.81 22.07 -12.79
C ASN A 22 -1.68 21.13 -11.95
N ASN A 23 -2.69 20.48 -12.55
CA ASN A 23 -3.53 19.51 -11.83
C ASN A 23 -2.80 18.18 -11.63
N GLY A 24 -2.14 17.66 -12.67
CA GLY A 24 -1.46 16.35 -12.58
C GLY A 24 -0.31 16.35 -11.57
N GLN A 25 0.48 17.44 -11.51
CA GLN A 25 1.54 17.59 -10.52
C GLN A 25 1.01 17.65 -9.08
N THR A 26 0.02 18.52 -8.83
CA THR A 26 -0.58 18.66 -7.49
C THR A 26 -1.20 17.35 -7.02
N GLU A 27 -1.99 16.71 -7.89
CA GLU A 27 -2.61 15.41 -7.60
C GLU A 27 -1.55 14.33 -7.32
N TYR A 28 -0.44 14.31 -8.05
CA TYR A 28 0.65 13.38 -7.76
C TYR A 28 1.27 13.63 -6.39
N LEU A 29 1.58 14.89 -6.05
CA LEU A 29 2.20 15.24 -4.76
C LEU A 29 1.29 14.89 -3.58
N GLU A 30 -0.01 15.20 -3.69
CA GLU A 30 -1.01 14.86 -2.66
C GLU A 30 -1.16 13.34 -2.51
N ASN A 31 -1.29 12.59 -3.62
CA ASN A 31 -1.37 11.13 -3.56
C ASN A 31 -0.07 10.51 -3.06
N LYS A 32 1.12 11.05 -3.40
CA LYS A 32 2.41 10.58 -2.90
C LYS A 32 2.50 10.75 -1.38
N GLU A 33 2.14 11.92 -0.87
CA GLU A 33 2.17 12.18 0.57
C GLU A 33 1.21 11.24 1.32
N GLU A 34 -0.01 11.07 0.80
CA GLU A 34 -0.99 10.15 1.40
C GLU A 34 -0.56 8.69 1.29
N PHE A 35 0.09 8.30 0.19
CA PHE A 35 0.69 6.97 0.02
C PHE A 35 1.73 6.71 1.11
N ILE A 36 2.68 7.62 1.32
CA ILE A 36 3.75 7.46 2.32
C ILE A 36 3.17 7.38 3.74
N ARG A 37 2.16 8.20 4.06
CA ARG A 37 1.46 8.16 5.35
C ARG A 37 0.73 6.84 5.56
N THR A 38 -0.01 6.38 4.55
CA THR A 38 -0.74 5.11 4.58
C THR A 38 0.21 3.93 4.67
N PHE A 39 1.30 3.93 3.89
CA PHE A 39 2.37 2.94 3.91
C PHE A 39 2.97 2.82 5.31
N THR A 40 3.33 3.94 5.92
CA THR A 40 3.93 3.95 7.27
C THR A 40 2.95 3.42 8.32
N SER A 41 1.69 3.86 8.28
CA SER A 41 0.64 3.41 9.21
C SER A 41 0.36 1.91 9.07
N LEU A 42 0.25 1.43 7.83
CA LEU A 42 0.05 0.01 7.53
C LEU A 42 1.26 -0.81 7.96
N GLY A 43 2.48 -0.37 7.67
CA GLY A 43 3.73 -1.03 8.07
C GLY A 43 3.80 -1.28 9.57
N ILE A 44 3.57 -0.24 10.38
CA ILE A 44 3.56 -0.34 11.85
C ILE A 44 2.52 -1.36 12.33
N LYS A 45 1.30 -1.30 11.80
CA LYS A 45 0.22 -2.22 12.21
C LYS A 45 0.47 -3.65 11.81
N THR A 46 1.02 -3.87 10.61
CA THR A 46 1.42 -5.19 10.13
C THR A 46 2.52 -5.77 11.02
N GLU A 47 3.52 -4.97 11.39
CA GLU A 47 4.60 -5.40 12.29
C GLU A 47 4.07 -5.72 13.70
N ASP A 48 3.18 -4.88 14.25
CA ASP A 48 2.55 -5.11 15.55
C ASP A 48 1.71 -6.40 15.55
N LEU A 49 0.88 -6.60 14.53
CA LEU A 49 0.06 -7.80 14.37
C LEU A 49 0.93 -9.05 14.24
N SER A 50 1.98 -8.97 13.42
CA SER A 50 2.89 -10.09 13.24
C SER A 50 3.62 -10.42 14.53
N LYS A 51 4.15 -9.44 15.27
CA LYS A 51 4.77 -9.68 16.58
C LYS A 51 3.81 -10.32 17.58
N ALA A 52 2.55 -9.91 17.58
CA ALA A 52 1.52 -10.49 18.45
C ALA A 52 1.28 -11.97 18.12
N GLU A 53 1.09 -12.30 16.84
CA GLU A 53 1.00 -13.69 16.37
C GLU A 53 2.22 -14.52 16.82
N GLY A 54 3.43 -14.01 16.59
CA GLY A 54 4.66 -14.71 16.96
C GLY A 54 4.77 -14.95 18.47
N ASN A 55 4.26 -14.05 19.31
CA ASN A 55 4.22 -14.22 20.77
C ASN A 55 3.18 -15.27 21.19
N GLU A 56 2.00 -15.26 20.56
CA GLU A 56 0.96 -16.24 20.84
C GLU A 56 1.38 -17.65 20.45
N TRP A 57 2.04 -17.83 19.30
CA TRP A 57 2.65 -19.10 18.91
C TRP A 57 3.65 -19.60 19.96
N ARG A 58 4.60 -18.75 20.38
CA ARG A 58 5.58 -19.12 21.41
C ARG A 58 4.91 -19.51 22.73
N ASN A 59 3.84 -18.81 23.10
CA ASN A 59 3.09 -19.11 24.32
C ASN A 59 2.35 -20.44 24.22
N ALA A 60 1.70 -20.73 23.09
CA ALA A 60 1.00 -22.00 22.86
C ALA A 60 1.98 -23.18 22.93
N ILE A 61 3.12 -23.08 22.21
CA ILE A 61 4.15 -24.14 22.19
C ILE A 61 4.71 -24.40 23.60
N ARG A 62 4.97 -23.34 24.39
CA ARG A 62 5.55 -23.47 25.74
C ARG A 62 4.58 -24.04 26.77
N ASN A 63 3.30 -23.70 26.67
CA ASN A 63 2.33 -23.98 27.74
C ASN A 63 1.44 -25.19 27.45
N GLU A 64 1.21 -25.55 26.18
CA GLU A 64 0.28 -26.62 25.80
C GLU A 64 0.97 -27.98 25.65
N GLY A 65 2.30 -28.01 25.45
CA GLY A 65 3.07 -29.25 25.41
C GLY A 65 2.49 -30.28 24.44
N GLU A 66 2.15 -31.47 24.95
CA GLU A 66 1.54 -32.56 24.16
C GLU A 66 0.11 -32.25 23.66
N ASN A 67 -0.58 -31.27 24.26
CA ASN A 67 -1.92 -30.83 23.85
C ASN A 67 -1.90 -29.72 22.80
N PHE A 68 -0.71 -29.30 22.37
CA PHE A 68 -0.57 -28.23 21.38
C PHE A 68 -1.30 -28.58 20.09
N SER A 69 -2.14 -27.64 19.64
CA SER A 69 -2.81 -27.73 18.35
C SER A 69 -2.57 -26.45 17.56
N ALA A 70 -1.90 -26.60 16.42
CA ALA A 70 -1.63 -25.49 15.51
C ALA A 70 -2.92 -24.82 15.02
N SER A 71 -3.95 -25.60 14.68
CA SER A 71 -5.24 -25.06 14.22
C SER A 71 -6.01 -24.34 15.33
N ALA A 72 -5.95 -24.83 16.56
CA ALA A 72 -6.56 -24.14 17.71
C ALA A 72 -5.83 -22.83 18.02
N SER A 73 -4.50 -22.84 17.90
CA SER A 73 -3.64 -21.66 18.10
C SER A 73 -3.95 -20.59 17.05
N VAL A 74 -3.96 -20.95 15.76
CA VAL A 74 -4.31 -20.04 14.65
C VAL A 74 -5.67 -19.41 14.88
N LYS A 75 -6.69 -20.22 15.19
CA LYS A 75 -8.03 -19.70 15.43
C LYS A 75 -8.09 -18.71 16.60
N LYS A 76 -7.36 -19.00 17.68
CA LYS A 76 -7.30 -18.13 18.85
C LYS A 76 -6.62 -16.79 18.52
N ILE A 77 -5.53 -16.82 17.77
CA ILE A 77 -4.82 -15.62 17.28
C ILE A 77 -5.77 -14.79 16.41
N GLU A 78 -6.46 -15.43 15.47
CA GLU A 78 -7.40 -14.80 14.56
C GLU A 78 -8.58 -14.15 15.31
N ASP A 79 -9.11 -14.81 16.34
CA ASP A 79 -10.18 -14.27 17.17
C ASP A 79 -9.70 -13.12 18.09
N ASN A 80 -8.50 -13.24 18.68
CA ASN A 80 -7.90 -12.21 19.53
C ASN A 80 -7.57 -10.92 18.76
N HIS A 81 -7.17 -11.05 17.49
CA HIS A 81 -6.68 -9.95 16.67
C HIS A 81 -7.59 -9.61 15.49
N ARG A 82 -8.84 -10.07 15.50
CA ARG A 82 -9.81 -9.85 14.41
C ARG A 82 -9.94 -8.38 14.01
N SER A 83 -9.95 -7.48 14.99
CA SER A 83 -10.13 -6.04 14.75
C SER A 83 -8.90 -5.43 14.08
N GLU A 84 -7.71 -5.86 14.49
CA GLU A 84 -6.42 -5.46 13.91
C GLU A 84 -6.29 -5.99 12.48
N ILE A 85 -6.65 -7.27 12.25
CA ILE A 85 -6.68 -7.89 10.93
C ILE A 85 -7.56 -7.09 9.96
N ILE A 86 -8.77 -6.71 10.39
CA ILE A 86 -9.68 -5.90 9.57
C ILE A 86 -9.02 -4.56 9.21
N LYS A 87 -8.43 -3.86 10.19
CA LYS A 87 -7.76 -2.57 9.95
C LYS A 87 -6.57 -2.68 8.99
N VAL A 88 -5.78 -3.75 9.10
CA VAL A 88 -4.66 -4.01 8.18
C VAL A 88 -5.19 -4.22 6.75
N LYS A 89 -6.27 -4.98 6.59
CA LYS A 89 -6.91 -5.19 5.28
C LYS A 89 -7.45 -3.87 4.69
N GLU A 90 -8.16 -3.07 5.49
CA GLU A 90 -8.68 -1.76 5.07
C GLU A 90 -7.56 -0.80 4.61
N LEU A 91 -6.46 -0.72 5.36
CA LEU A 91 -5.32 0.13 5.00
C LEU A 91 -4.57 -0.41 3.77
N SER A 92 -4.48 -1.72 3.61
CA SER A 92 -3.92 -2.35 2.40
C SER A 92 -4.72 -1.98 1.16
N ASP A 93 -6.05 -1.96 1.25
CA ASP A 93 -6.91 -1.54 0.15
C ASP A 93 -6.75 -0.04 -0.18
N GLN A 94 -6.65 0.81 0.85
CA GLN A 94 -6.36 2.24 0.66
C GLN A 94 -5.02 2.47 -0.02
N LEU A 95 -3.97 1.74 0.41
CA LEU A 95 -2.64 1.84 -0.19
C LEU A 95 -2.66 1.38 -1.67
N HIS A 96 -3.41 0.31 -1.98
CA HIS A 96 -3.57 -0.14 -3.36
C HIS A 96 -4.25 0.92 -4.24
N GLN A 97 -5.28 1.59 -3.75
CA GLN A 97 -5.95 2.66 -4.49
C GLN A 97 -5.01 3.85 -4.76
N LEU A 98 -4.15 4.19 -3.80
CA LEU A 98 -3.15 5.25 -3.95
C LEU A 98 -2.07 4.88 -4.97
N ASP A 99 -1.56 3.64 -4.94
CA ASP A 99 -0.67 3.12 -5.98
C ASP A 99 -1.32 3.27 -7.36
N GLN A 100 -2.55 2.80 -7.55
CA GLN A 100 -3.25 2.90 -8.83
C GLN A 100 -3.38 4.35 -9.34
N LYS A 101 -3.73 5.30 -8.47
CA LYS A 101 -3.80 6.73 -8.82
C LYS A 101 -2.45 7.27 -9.28
N ILE A 102 -1.38 6.92 -8.58
CA ILE A 102 0.00 7.33 -8.92
C ILE A 102 0.43 6.71 -10.25
N GLN A 103 0.15 5.42 -10.48
CA GLN A 103 0.47 4.73 -11.73
C GLN A 103 -0.24 5.36 -12.94
N GLN A 104 -1.46 5.86 -12.76
CA GLN A 104 -2.26 6.49 -13.81
C GLN A 104 -1.87 7.96 -14.06
N ASN A 105 -1.18 8.60 -13.13
CA ASN A 105 -0.77 10.01 -13.25
C ASN A 105 0.39 10.16 -14.25
N ASN A 106 0.32 11.13 -15.18
CA ASN A 106 1.35 11.34 -16.21
C ASN A 106 2.51 12.25 -15.78
N TYR A 107 2.45 12.86 -14.60
CA TYR A 107 3.48 13.75 -14.07
C TYR A 107 4.75 13.02 -13.56
N PRO A 108 4.66 12.00 -12.69
CA PRO A 108 5.86 11.43 -12.08
C PRO A 108 6.73 10.68 -13.08
N SER A 109 8.02 10.57 -12.73
CA SER A 109 8.96 9.80 -13.52
C SER A 109 8.58 8.31 -13.50
N LYS A 110 9.03 7.56 -14.51
CA LYS A 110 8.86 6.10 -14.52
C LYS A 110 9.56 5.45 -13.31
N ALA A 111 10.74 5.96 -12.92
CA ALA A 111 11.47 5.45 -11.76
C ALA A 111 10.68 5.66 -10.47
N ASP A 112 10.09 6.84 -10.27
CA ASP A 112 9.30 7.15 -9.07
C ASP A 112 8.09 6.21 -8.96
N LYS A 113 7.43 5.95 -10.10
CA LYS A 113 6.31 5.00 -10.18
C LYS A 113 6.74 3.58 -9.82
N GLU A 114 7.90 3.14 -10.31
CA GLU A 114 8.46 1.82 -10.01
C GLU A 114 8.78 1.69 -8.51
N THR A 115 9.46 2.68 -7.92
CA THR A 115 9.76 2.70 -6.48
C THR A 115 8.50 2.64 -5.61
N ILE A 116 7.48 3.44 -5.93
CA ILE A 116 6.21 3.45 -5.19
C ILE A 116 5.48 2.12 -5.35
N HIS A 117 5.47 1.53 -6.55
CA HIS A 117 4.81 0.25 -6.80
C HIS A 117 5.49 -0.90 -6.07
N GLU A 118 6.83 -0.95 -6.08
CA GLU A 118 7.60 -1.96 -5.36
C GLU A 118 7.37 -1.88 -3.86
N ALA A 119 7.32 -0.65 -3.30
CA ALA A 119 6.96 -0.45 -1.90
C ALA A 119 5.55 -0.99 -1.59
N TYR A 120 4.56 -0.69 -2.44
CA TYR A 120 3.21 -1.24 -2.30
C TYR A 120 3.21 -2.78 -2.31
N LEU A 121 3.90 -3.41 -3.27
CA LEU A 121 3.93 -4.88 -3.37
C LEU A 121 4.58 -5.51 -2.14
N ASN A 122 5.70 -4.97 -1.68
CA ASN A 122 6.41 -5.47 -0.51
C ASN A 122 5.53 -5.40 0.75
N LEU A 123 4.89 -4.25 0.98
CA LEU A 123 4.01 -4.10 2.15
C LEU A 123 2.71 -4.90 2.02
N LYS A 124 2.16 -5.05 0.81
CA LYS A 124 1.02 -5.94 0.56
C LYS A 124 1.37 -7.38 0.93
N HIS A 125 2.53 -7.88 0.49
CA HIS A 125 2.96 -9.23 0.84
C HIS A 125 3.11 -9.41 2.35
N PHE A 126 3.68 -8.41 3.04
CA PHE A 126 3.80 -8.48 4.50
C PHE A 126 2.43 -8.41 5.20
N ALA A 127 1.53 -7.54 4.76
CA ALA A 127 0.18 -7.43 5.28
C ALA A 127 -0.64 -8.72 5.07
N THR A 128 -0.51 -9.35 3.90
CA THR A 128 -1.12 -10.66 3.64
C THR A 128 -0.55 -11.73 4.57
N HIS A 129 0.77 -11.79 4.72
CA HIS A 129 1.42 -12.72 5.66
C HIS A 129 0.88 -12.58 7.09
N ALA A 130 0.73 -11.34 7.56
CA ALA A 130 0.24 -11.06 8.90
C ALA A 130 -1.27 -11.25 9.09
N THR A 131 -2.06 -11.34 8.02
CA THR A 131 -3.54 -11.39 8.10
C THR A 131 -4.18 -12.68 7.59
N ASP A 132 -3.50 -13.44 6.75
CA ASP A 132 -3.92 -14.78 6.33
C ASP A 132 -3.23 -15.82 7.20
N LEU A 133 -3.62 -15.82 8.47
CA LEU A 133 -3.07 -16.70 9.50
C LEU A 133 -3.26 -18.18 9.10
N GLY A 134 -2.15 -18.87 8.87
CA GLY A 134 -2.17 -20.25 8.42
C GLY A 134 -0.81 -20.94 8.54
N GLY A 135 -0.81 -22.27 8.46
CA GLY A 135 0.43 -23.06 8.41
C GLY A 135 1.03 -23.37 9.78
N SER A 136 2.37 -23.35 9.84
CA SER A 136 3.17 -23.74 11.01
C SER A 136 4.00 -22.57 11.52
N PHE A 137 4.41 -22.61 12.79
CA PHE A 137 5.30 -21.60 13.36
C PHE A 137 6.62 -21.43 12.58
N GLU A 138 7.15 -22.51 12.00
CA GLU A 138 8.39 -22.46 11.21
C GLU A 138 8.19 -21.69 9.90
N THR A 139 7.09 -21.92 9.20
CA THR A 139 6.70 -21.17 7.99
C THR A 139 6.52 -19.69 8.31
N TYR A 140 5.83 -19.38 9.41
CA TYR A 140 5.64 -18.01 9.89
C TYR A 140 6.98 -17.27 10.11
N VAL A 141 7.96 -17.90 10.79
CA VAL A 141 9.26 -17.26 11.09
C VAL A 141 10.13 -17.07 9.84
N GLN A 142 10.12 -18.03 8.91
CA GLN A 142 10.96 -17.95 7.71
C GLN A 142 10.55 -16.80 6.80
N GLU A 143 9.25 -16.64 6.55
CA GLU A 143 8.73 -15.61 5.65
C GLU A 143 8.78 -14.21 6.30
N HIS A 144 8.53 -14.13 7.61
CA HIS A 144 8.52 -12.86 8.34
C HIS A 144 9.79 -12.02 8.16
N ASN A 145 10.97 -12.61 8.35
CA ASN A 145 12.22 -11.84 8.37
C ASN A 145 12.59 -11.24 7.01
N ASP A 146 12.26 -11.94 5.91
CA ASP A 146 12.51 -11.39 4.57
C ASP A 146 11.52 -10.27 4.24
N LEU A 147 10.25 -10.42 4.64
CA LEU A 147 9.21 -9.41 4.45
C LEU A 147 9.46 -8.14 5.27
N ASP A 148 9.87 -8.29 6.53
CA ASP A 148 10.24 -7.17 7.42
C ASP A 148 11.41 -6.36 6.84
N ARG A 149 12.46 -7.05 6.37
CA ARG A 149 13.60 -6.41 5.70
C ARG A 149 13.17 -5.64 4.45
N LYS A 150 12.37 -6.25 3.56
CA LYS A 150 11.86 -5.60 2.34
C LYS A 150 11.01 -4.38 2.66
N MET A 151 10.23 -4.42 3.74
CA MET A 151 9.45 -3.28 4.21
C MET A 151 10.36 -2.14 4.66
N GLY A 152 11.40 -2.44 5.44
CA GLY A 152 12.42 -1.45 5.83
C GLY A 152 13.14 -0.80 4.65
N ASP A 153 13.58 -1.62 3.68
CA ASP A 153 14.22 -1.13 2.45
C ASP A 153 13.26 -0.21 1.64
N SER A 154 11.98 -0.57 1.57
CA SER A 154 10.95 0.23 0.89
C SER A 154 10.66 1.54 1.61
N ALA A 155 10.64 1.53 2.95
CA ALA A 155 10.45 2.74 3.76
C ALA A 155 11.58 3.75 3.54
N GLU A 156 12.82 3.27 3.36
CA GLU A 156 13.97 4.14 3.07
C GLU A 156 13.90 4.69 1.64
N ALA A 157 13.61 3.84 0.65
CA ALA A 157 13.46 4.28 -0.74
C ALA A 157 12.35 5.34 -0.91
N LEU A 158 11.28 5.26 -0.13
CA LEU A 158 10.21 6.26 -0.13
C LEU A 158 10.63 7.61 0.49
N LYS A 159 11.60 7.64 1.41
CA LYS A 159 12.11 8.91 1.97
C LYS A 159 13.01 9.65 1.00
N ASP A 160 13.67 8.92 0.11
CA ASP A 160 14.59 9.46 -0.89
C ASP A 160 13.86 10.03 -2.14
N LEU A 161 12.52 9.92 -2.19
CA LEU A 161 11.63 10.38 -3.27
C LEU A 161 11.03 11.77 -3.07
#